data_AF-A0A3D9DSJ9-F1
#
_entry.id   AF-A0A3D9DSJ9-F1
#
_cell.length_a   1.000
_cell.length_b   1.000
_cell.length_c   1.000
_cell.angle_alpha   90.00
_cell.angle_beta   90.00
_cell.angle_gamma   90.00
#
_symmetry.space_group_name_H-M   'P 1'
#
loop_
_entity.id
_entity.type
_entity.pdbx_description
1 polymer ?
#
loop_
_entity_poly.entity_id
_entity_poly.type
_entity_poly.pdbx_seq_one_letter_code
_entity_poly.pdbx_strand_id
1 'polypeptide(L)'
;MAMNDQLMEPAFSALTESQLHTIEDLLSNDESSSDEELIEFFISEGIPEASARQALAWRDRYLTTIYLNGHTPIHLERDAWRYDPQAHQFVPV
;
A
#
# COMPACT_ATOMS: atom_id res chain seq x y z
N MET A 1 -24.90 4.23 -17.87
CA MET A 1 -24.16 3.19 -17.12
C MET A 1 -23.07 3.93 -16.39
N ALA A 2 -23.22 4.11 -15.08
CA ALA A 2 -22.41 5.04 -14.30
C ALA A 2 -20.93 4.58 -14.29
N MET A 3 -20.05 5.44 -14.77
CA MET A 3 -18.62 5.40 -14.46
C MET A 3 -18.49 5.70 -12.96
N ASN A 4 -18.49 4.65 -12.13
CA ASN A 4 -18.06 4.83 -10.74
C ASN A 4 -16.54 4.97 -10.79
N ASP A 5 -16.10 6.21 -10.60
CA ASP A 5 -14.71 6.64 -10.61
C ASP A 5 -13.81 5.70 -9.78
N GLN A 6 -12.97 4.99 -10.55
CA GLN A 6 -11.89 4.12 -10.13
C GLN A 6 -10.72 4.99 -9.65
N LEU A 7 -10.83 5.54 -8.45
CA LEU A 7 -9.79 6.38 -7.88
C LEU A 7 -9.13 5.65 -6.73
N MET A 8 -7.84 5.90 -6.57
CA MET A 8 -7.07 5.67 -5.36
C MET A 8 -7.94 5.88 -4.11
N GLU A 9 -7.80 5.01 -3.11
CA GLU A 9 -8.57 5.12 -1.87
C GLU A 9 -8.49 6.58 -1.33
N PRO A 10 -9.62 7.20 -0.92
CA PRO A 10 -9.63 8.59 -0.47
C PRO A 10 -8.66 8.88 0.69
N ALA A 11 -8.35 7.85 1.48
CA ALA A 11 -7.37 7.94 2.56
C ALA A 11 -5.94 8.21 2.04
N PHE A 12 -5.62 7.85 0.80
CA PHE A 12 -4.29 7.99 0.21
C PHE A 12 -4.20 9.11 -0.82
N SER A 13 -5.33 9.61 -1.34
CA SER A 13 -5.35 10.62 -2.40
C SER A 13 -4.71 11.97 -2.04
N ALA A 14 -4.58 12.27 -0.75
CA ALA A 14 -3.96 13.50 -0.25
C ALA A 14 -2.49 13.32 0.15
N LEU A 15 -1.95 12.10 0.07
CA LEU A 15 -0.57 11.80 0.43
C LEU A 15 0.38 12.18 -0.70
N THR A 16 1.60 12.56 -0.33
CA THR A 16 2.68 12.74 -1.29
C THR A 16 3.22 11.39 -1.77
N GLU A 17 3.88 11.37 -2.92
CA GLU A 17 4.54 10.15 -3.44
C GLU A 17 5.56 9.57 -2.44
N SER A 18 6.30 10.44 -1.74
CA SER A 18 7.23 10.01 -0.69
C SER A 18 6.52 9.30 0.46
N GLN A 19 5.35 9.78 0.88
CA GLN A 19 4.58 9.17 1.96
C GLN A 19 3.98 7.83 1.53
N LEU A 20 3.52 7.72 0.28
CA LEU A 20 3.06 6.44 -0.27
C LEU A 20 4.18 5.42 -0.30
N HIS A 21 5.37 5.84 -0.77
CA HIS A 21 6.54 4.99 -0.79
C HIS A 21 6.93 4.51 0.63
N THR A 22 6.93 5.40 1.61
CA THR A 22 7.19 5.03 3.02
C THR A 22 6.20 3.99 3.52
N ILE A 23 4.91 4.14 3.21
CA ILE A 23 3.89 3.15 3.58
C ILE A 23 4.19 1.80 2.93
N GLU A 24 4.37 1.77 1.61
CA GLU A 24 4.61 0.53 0.87
C GLU A 24 5.87 -0.20 1.34
N ASP A 25 6.95 0.54 1.61
CA ASP A 25 8.22 -0.01 2.06
C ASP A 25 8.05 -0.70 3.41
N LEU A 26 7.41 -0.04 4.39
CA LEU A 26 7.17 -0.62 5.70
C LEU A 26 6.17 -1.78 5.66
N LEU A 27 5.09 -1.67 4.88
CA LEU A 27 4.13 -2.77 4.75
C LEU A 27 4.75 -4.01 4.11
N SER A 28 5.73 -3.85 3.21
CA SER A 28 6.39 -4.96 2.52
C SER A 28 7.54 -5.56 3.33
N ASN A 29 8.22 -4.76 4.16
CA ASN A 29 9.49 -5.15 4.76
C ASN A 29 9.48 -5.24 6.29
N ASP A 30 8.49 -4.68 6.99
CA ASP A 30 8.41 -4.70 8.46
C ASP A 30 7.36 -5.69 8.99
N GLU A 31 7.81 -6.89 9.32
CA GLU A 31 7.03 -7.94 10.00
C GLU A 31 7.15 -7.88 11.54
N SER A 32 7.99 -6.99 12.07
CA SER A 32 8.45 -7.02 13.46
C SER A 32 7.75 -5.99 14.36
N SER A 33 7.44 -4.82 13.80
CA SER A 33 6.79 -3.73 14.53
C SER A 33 5.33 -4.05 14.78
N SER A 34 4.81 -3.64 15.93
CA SER A 34 3.37 -3.67 16.19
C SER A 34 2.63 -2.66 15.30
N ASP A 35 1.31 -2.85 15.17
CA ASP A 35 0.46 -1.91 14.44
C ASP A 35 0.48 -0.52 15.07
N GLU A 36 0.53 -0.43 16.40
CA GLU A 36 0.67 0.83 17.12
C GLU A 36 2.00 1.54 16.79
N GLU A 37 3.13 0.82 16.79
CA GLU A 37 4.44 1.38 16.45
C GLU A 37 4.48 1.91 15.02
N LEU A 38 3.88 1.18 14.07
CA LEU A 38 3.79 1.64 12.67
C LEU A 38 2.89 2.87 12.52
N ILE A 39 1.76 2.93 13.22
CA ILE A 39 0.90 4.13 13.21
C ILE A 39 1.65 5.34 13.75
N GLU A 40 2.33 5.20 14.90
CA GLU A 40 3.13 6.28 15.48
C GLU A 40 4.21 6.76 14.51
N PHE A 41 4.91 5.82 13.85
CA PHE A 41 5.91 6.14 12.85
C PHE A 41 5.30 6.90 11.66
N PHE A 42 4.21 6.42 11.07
CA PHE A 42 3.54 7.09 9.96
C PHE A 42 3.11 8.51 10.31
N ILE A 43 2.55 8.71 11.51
CA ILE A 43 2.18 10.04 11.99
C ILE A 43 3.42 10.95 12.11
N SER A 44 4.55 10.41 12.56
CA SER A 44 5.81 11.16 12.64
C SER A 44 6.35 11.60 11.27
N GLU A 45 6.06 10.81 10.23
CA GLU A 45 6.35 11.11 8.81
C GLU A 45 5.29 12.02 8.15
N GLY A 46 4.36 12.58 8.95
CA GLY A 46 3.33 13.50 8.49
C GLY A 46 2.16 12.83 7.76
N ILE A 47 2.01 11.50 7.86
CA ILE A 47 0.86 10.77 7.33
C ILE A 47 -0.29 10.91 8.35
N PRO A 48 -1.50 11.33 7.92
CA PRO A 48 -2.64 11.41 8.81
C PRO A 48 -2.97 10.04 9.44
N GLU A 49 -3.36 10.04 10.71
CA GLU A 49 -3.69 8.83 11.46
C GLU A 49 -4.76 7.95 10.77
N ALA A 50 -5.74 8.58 10.10
CA ALA A 50 -6.74 7.85 9.32
C ALA A 50 -6.12 7.08 8.14
N SER A 51 -5.17 7.70 7.44
CA SER A 51 -4.42 7.08 6.35
C SER A 51 -3.49 5.98 6.86
N ALA A 52 -2.82 6.21 8.01
CA ALA A 52 -1.97 5.22 8.66
C ALA A 52 -2.76 3.95 9.03
N ARG A 53 -3.93 4.11 9.67
CA ARG A 53 -4.81 2.97 9.98
C ARG A 53 -5.32 2.26 8.72
N GLN A 54 -5.69 3.02 7.68
CA GLN A 54 -6.14 2.44 6.43
C GLN A 54 -5.02 1.62 5.76
N ALA A 55 -3.76 2.08 5.82
CA ALA A 55 -2.61 1.36 5.30
C ALA A 55 -2.42 0.00 5.99
N LEU A 56 -2.57 -0.06 7.32
CA LEU A 56 -2.41 -1.31 8.07
C LEU A 56 -3.46 -2.37 7.74
N ALA A 57 -4.65 -2.00 7.25
CA ALA A 57 -5.62 -2.97 6.75
C ALA A 57 -5.09 -3.80 5.55
N TRP A 58 -3.99 -3.39 4.94
CA TRP A 58 -3.38 -4.01 3.78
C TRP A 58 -2.09 -4.74 4.16
N ARG A 59 -1.66 -4.67 5.42
CA ARG A 59 -0.37 -5.20 5.91
C ARG A 59 -0.17 -6.68 5.57
N ASP A 60 -1.14 -7.53 5.91
CA ASP A 60 -1.06 -8.97 5.60
C ASP A 60 -0.87 -9.24 4.10
N ARG A 61 -1.51 -8.43 3.26
CA ARG A 61 -1.45 -8.55 1.79
C ARG A 61 -0.07 -8.13 1.26
N TYR A 62 0.54 -7.08 1.80
CA TYR A 62 1.87 -6.63 1.39
C TYR A 62 2.98 -7.55 1.92
N LEU A 63 2.87 -8.07 3.15
CA LEU A 63 3.84 -9.02 3.71
C LEU A 63 3.92 -10.34 2.93
N THR A 64 2.81 -10.77 2.33
CA THR A 64 2.72 -12.06 1.63
C THR A 64 2.83 -11.96 0.11
N THR A 65 2.84 -10.74 -0.44
CA THR A 65 2.83 -10.52 -1.90
C THR A 65 3.86 -9.50 -2.31
N ILE A 66 4.77 -9.91 -3.20
CA ILE A 66 5.73 -8.99 -3.83
C ILE A 66 5.01 -8.24 -4.94
N TYR A 67 4.84 -6.93 -4.78
CA TYR A 67 4.28 -6.04 -5.80
C TYR A 67 5.37 -5.39 -6.65
N LEU A 68 5.02 -5.02 -7.88
CA LEU A 68 5.87 -4.22 -8.75
C LEU A 68 5.84 -2.76 -8.26
N ASN A 69 7.02 -2.15 -8.13
CA ASN A 69 7.14 -0.76 -7.69
C ASN A 69 6.32 0.19 -8.59
N GLY A 70 5.58 1.12 -7.97
CA GLY A 70 4.65 2.03 -8.64
C GLY A 70 3.35 1.39 -9.16
N HIS A 71 3.23 0.06 -9.03
CA HIS A 71 2.09 -0.75 -9.45
C HIS A 71 1.61 -1.59 -8.26
N THR A 72 1.33 -0.92 -7.15
CA THR A 72 0.81 -1.56 -5.95
C THR A 72 -0.67 -1.22 -5.73
N PRO A 73 -1.37 -2.01 -4.92
CA PRO A 73 -2.78 -1.78 -4.64
C PRO A 73 -3.10 -0.40 -4.01
N ILE A 74 -2.18 0.20 -3.24
CA ILE A 74 -2.37 1.52 -2.61
C ILE A 74 -2.49 2.66 -3.64
N HIS A 75 -1.81 2.56 -4.78
CA HIS A 75 -1.92 3.55 -5.86
C HIS A 75 -3.22 3.37 -6.63
N LEU A 76 -3.47 2.17 -7.15
CA LEU A 76 -4.70 1.80 -7.81
C LEU A 76 -4.78 0.27 -7.92
N GLU A 77 -5.78 -0.34 -7.27
CA GLU A 77 -5.87 -1.80 -7.19
C GLU A 77 -5.87 -2.51 -8.56
N ARG A 78 -6.55 -1.96 -9.56
CA ARG A 78 -6.60 -2.56 -10.91
C ARG A 78 -5.27 -2.48 -11.67
N ASP A 79 -4.43 -1.51 -11.34
CA ASP A 79 -3.13 -1.34 -12.00
C ASP A 79 -2.01 -1.99 -11.17
N ALA A 80 -2.38 -2.77 -10.15
CA ALA A 80 -1.44 -3.51 -9.34
C ALA A 80 -0.90 -4.75 -10.07
N TRP A 81 0.39 -5.01 -9.90
CA TRP A 81 1.06 -6.18 -10.46
C TRP A 81 1.78 -6.91 -9.35
N ARG A 82 1.59 -8.22 -9.27
CA ARG A 82 2.25 -9.09 -8.29
C ARG A 82 3.18 -10.09 -8.96
N TYR A 83 4.23 -10.48 -8.25
CA TYR A 83 5.12 -11.54 -8.71
C TYR A 83 4.41 -12.89 -8.65
N ASP A 84 4.39 -13.62 -9.77
CA ASP A 84 3.95 -15.00 -9.82
C ASP A 84 5.19 -15.93 -9.82
N PRO A 85 5.41 -16.69 -8.73
CA PRO A 85 6.55 -17.61 -8.64
C PRO A 85 6.43 -18.83 -9.58
N GLN A 86 5.27 -19.13 -10.15
CA GLN A 86 5.12 -20.22 -11.13
C GLN A 86 5.48 -19.75 -12.54
N ALA A 87 5.06 -18.53 -12.90
CA ALA A 87 5.35 -17.94 -14.19
C ALA A 87 6.70 -17.21 -14.24
N HIS A 88 7.36 -17.01 -13.09
CA HIS A 88 8.59 -16.23 -12.92
C HIS A 88 8.50 -14.81 -13.51
N GLN A 89 7.32 -14.20 -13.44
CA GLN A 89 7.06 -12.86 -13.97
C GLN A 89 6.03 -12.14 -13.12
N PHE A 90 5.96 -10.81 -13.27
CA PHE A 90 4.85 -10.05 -12.71
C PHE A 90 3.60 -10.25 -13.57
N VAL A 91 2.46 -10.42 -12.90
CA VAL A 91 1.13 -10.56 -13.50
C VAL A 91 0.18 -9.54 -12.88
N PRO A 92 -0.82 -9.04 -13.61
CA PRO A 92 -1.86 -8.20 -13.03
C PRO A 92 -2.58 -8.94 -11.90
N VAL A 93 -2.94 -8.19 -10.86
CA VAL A 93 -3.59 -8.70 -9.64
C VAL A 93 -5.08 -8.97 -9.86
#